data_AF-A0A501QBL2-F1
#
_entry.id   AF-A0A501QBL2-F1
#
_cell.length_a   1.000
_cell.length_b   1.000
_cell.length_c   1.000
_cell.angle_alpha   90.00
_cell.angle_beta   90.00
_cell.angle_gamma   90.00
#
_symmetry.space_group_name_H-M   'P 1'
#
loop_
_entity.id
_entity.type
_entity.pdbx_description
1 polymer ?
#
loop_
_entity_poly.entity_id
_entity_poly.type
_entity_poly.pdbx_seq_one_letter_code
_entity_poly.pdbx_strand_id
1 'polypeptide(L)'
;MKNSICILVLLLFLNSCKKQEIDSPKANLPTTIESKSEITDSNKLENDISQAIEDIEKSKPEDRRKNIIQFLSFADTIDGAVAESYCNFAFEYVENNTKDFLSVLTPNDSIAIAQWAKKSSDEIAILAETPEEISSLWTEINKNHIAKRQNLSPNEIELDKLYLKELKLAIDKH
;
A
#
# COMPACT_ATOMS: atom_id res chain seq x y z
N MET A 1 -29.41 8.50 24.82
CA MET A 1 -28.76 7.63 25.82
C MET A 1 -27.83 6.69 25.08
N LYS A 2 -26.57 6.63 25.52
CA LYS A 2 -25.53 5.69 25.08
C LYS A 2 -25.91 4.25 25.47
N ASN A 3 -25.45 3.26 24.70
CA ASN A 3 -24.95 1.91 25.06
C ASN A 3 -24.96 1.06 23.77
N SER A 4 -23.84 0.64 23.14
CA SER A 4 -22.68 -0.17 23.58
C SER A 4 -22.96 -1.68 23.60
N ILE A 5 -21.99 -2.43 23.03
CA ILE A 5 -21.66 -3.87 23.20
C ILE A 5 -22.35 -4.80 22.17
N CYS A 6 -21.64 -5.27 21.12
CA CYS A 6 -20.63 -6.34 21.08
C CYS A 6 -21.21 -7.76 21.30
N ILE A 7 -20.72 -8.71 20.48
CA ILE A 7 -20.84 -10.17 20.63
C ILE A 7 -22.18 -10.75 20.19
N LEU A 8 -22.38 -10.95 18.88
CA LEU A 8 -23.32 -11.99 18.41
C LEU A 8 -23.03 -12.50 16.99
N VAL A 9 -21.76 -12.75 16.66
CA VAL A 9 -21.39 -13.59 15.49
C VAL A 9 -20.45 -14.73 15.95
N LEU A 10 -20.65 -15.23 17.17
CA LEU A 10 -19.94 -16.38 17.73
C LEU A 10 -20.87 -17.58 18.02
N LEU A 11 -22.00 -17.70 17.30
CA LEU A 11 -23.00 -18.75 17.49
C LEU A 11 -23.56 -19.31 16.17
N LEU A 12 -22.68 -19.69 15.24
CA LEU A 12 -23.07 -20.55 14.10
C LEU A 12 -22.29 -21.87 14.03
N PHE A 13 -21.52 -22.21 15.07
CA PHE A 13 -21.13 -23.59 15.32
C PHE A 13 -22.14 -24.23 16.27
N LEU A 14 -22.73 -25.34 15.82
CA LEU A 14 -23.52 -26.33 16.57
C LEU A 14 -25.05 -26.11 16.58
N ASN A 15 -25.70 -26.55 15.50
CA ASN A 15 -26.86 -27.45 15.54
C ASN A 15 -27.20 -27.88 14.11
N SER A 16 -26.82 -29.08 13.68
CA SER A 16 -27.58 -30.32 13.86
C SER A 16 -28.29 -30.71 12.56
N CYS A 17 -27.82 -31.76 11.89
CA CYS A 17 -28.69 -32.89 11.51
C CYS A 17 -27.88 -34.10 11.06
N LYS A 18 -27.96 -35.16 11.86
CA LYS A 18 -27.64 -36.56 11.51
C LYS A 18 -28.78 -37.16 10.67
N LYS A 19 -28.41 -38.24 9.94
CA LYS A 19 -29.20 -39.27 9.21
C LYS A 19 -29.52 -38.91 7.74
N GLN A 20 -29.39 -39.79 6.74
CA GLN A 20 -29.52 -41.27 6.72
C GLN A 20 -28.89 -41.87 5.43
N GLU A 21 -28.34 -43.08 5.52
CA GLU A 21 -27.83 -43.91 4.40
C GLU A 21 -28.96 -44.37 3.44
N ILE A 22 -28.69 -44.44 2.11
CA ILE A 22 -29.16 -45.49 1.17
C ILE A 22 -28.14 -45.65 0.01
N ASP A 23 -27.91 -46.91 -0.36
CA ASP A 23 -27.03 -47.51 -1.38
C ASP A 23 -26.96 -46.87 -2.80
N SER A 24 -25.77 -47.05 -3.39
CA SER A 24 -25.23 -46.75 -4.75
C SER A 24 -26.09 -47.18 -5.97
N PRO A 25 -25.68 -47.02 -7.26
CA PRO A 25 -24.54 -46.30 -7.87
C PRO A 25 -24.91 -45.44 -9.12
N LYS A 26 -24.07 -44.45 -9.51
CA LYS A 26 -23.76 -44.12 -10.92
C LYS A 26 -22.74 -42.99 -11.04
N ALA A 27 -21.83 -43.17 -12.00
CA ALA A 27 -20.71 -42.31 -12.33
C ALA A 27 -21.07 -40.83 -12.51
N ASN A 28 -20.18 -39.94 -12.04
CA ASN A 28 -19.67 -38.77 -12.74
C ASN A 28 -18.56 -38.09 -11.89
N LEU A 29 -17.36 -37.98 -12.45
CA LEU A 29 -16.37 -36.93 -12.10
C LEU A 29 -16.99 -35.54 -12.41
N PRO A 30 -16.37 -34.39 -12.06
CA PRO A 30 -15.20 -34.11 -11.20
C PRO A 30 -15.44 -32.94 -10.22
N THR A 31 -14.93 -32.92 -8.97
CA THR A 31 -14.68 -31.64 -8.27
C THR A 31 -13.80 -31.80 -7.03
N THR A 32 -12.50 -31.51 -7.14
CA THR A 32 -11.75 -30.79 -6.09
C THR A 32 -10.40 -30.37 -6.66
N ILE A 33 -10.37 -29.23 -7.34
CA ILE A 33 -9.17 -28.41 -7.45
C ILE A 33 -9.58 -27.03 -6.94
N GLU A 34 -8.64 -26.36 -6.27
CA GLU A 34 -8.72 -24.96 -5.80
C GLU A 34 -9.28 -24.77 -4.39
N SER A 35 -8.37 -24.76 -3.40
CA SER A 35 -8.51 -24.00 -2.13
C SER A 35 -7.20 -23.90 -1.33
N LYS A 36 -6.03 -24.34 -1.86
CA LYS A 36 -4.74 -24.25 -1.16
C LYS A 36 -3.73 -23.26 -1.77
N SER A 37 -3.99 -22.73 -2.97
CA SER A 37 -3.04 -21.87 -3.69
C SER A 37 -3.10 -20.41 -3.21
N GLU A 38 -4.29 -19.79 -3.16
CA GLU A 38 -4.45 -18.35 -2.95
C GLU A 38 -3.93 -17.84 -1.59
N ILE A 39 -4.12 -18.61 -0.52
CA ILE A 39 -3.66 -18.22 0.83
C ILE A 39 -2.11 -18.17 0.90
N THR A 40 -1.43 -19.00 0.12
CA THR A 40 0.05 -19.05 0.12
C THR A 40 0.63 -17.85 -0.63
N ASP A 41 -0.04 -17.42 -1.70
CA ASP A 41 0.42 -16.32 -2.55
C ASP A 41 0.23 -14.95 -1.87
N SER A 42 -0.88 -14.76 -1.13
CA SER A 42 -1.11 -13.53 -0.35
C SER A 42 -0.08 -13.35 0.77
N ASN A 43 0.18 -14.41 1.55
CA ASN A 43 1.17 -14.35 2.64
C ASN A 43 2.58 -14.11 2.10
N LYS A 44 2.90 -14.67 0.92
CA LYS A 44 4.20 -14.43 0.28
C LYS A 44 4.34 -12.97 -0.14
N LEU A 45 3.32 -12.40 -0.78
CA LEU A 45 3.32 -11.00 -1.21
C LEU A 45 3.49 -10.03 -0.03
N GLU A 46 2.80 -10.29 1.08
CA GLU A 46 2.94 -9.48 2.30
C GLU A 46 4.36 -9.54 2.88
N ASN A 47 4.99 -10.72 2.88
CA ASN A 47 6.38 -10.87 3.29
C ASN A 47 7.34 -10.15 2.32
N ASP A 48 7.12 -10.26 1.00
CA ASP A 48 7.95 -9.62 -0.01
C ASP A 48 7.89 -8.08 0.11
N ILE A 49 6.71 -7.52 0.41
CA ILE A 49 6.53 -6.08 0.69
C ILE A 49 7.21 -5.67 1.98
N SER A 50 6.99 -6.41 3.06
CA SER A 50 7.60 -6.12 4.36
C SER A 50 9.13 -6.14 4.27
N GLN A 51 9.69 -7.10 3.55
CA GLN A 51 11.13 -7.17 3.30
C GLN A 51 11.61 -6.00 2.44
N ALA A 52 10.87 -5.61 1.40
CA ALA A 52 11.24 -4.47 0.56
C ALA A 52 11.26 -3.14 1.35
N ILE A 53 10.31 -2.96 2.28
CA ILE A 53 10.27 -1.81 3.21
C ILE A 53 11.52 -1.82 4.10
N GLU A 54 11.81 -2.94 4.76
CA GLU A 54 12.98 -3.10 5.61
C GLU A 54 14.28 -2.82 4.84
N ASP A 55 14.36 -3.33 3.60
CA ASP A 55 15.48 -3.12 2.71
C ASP A 55 15.64 -1.65 2.33
N ILE A 56 14.54 -0.88 2.14
CA ILE A 56 14.62 0.57 1.91
C ILE A 56 15.15 1.29 3.15
N GLU A 57 14.60 1.01 4.33
CA GLU A 57 14.97 1.66 5.59
C GLU A 57 16.42 1.40 5.99
N LYS A 58 16.93 0.19 5.73
CA LYS A 58 18.27 -0.24 6.15
C LYS A 58 19.32 -0.14 5.05
N SER A 59 18.92 0.03 3.79
CA SER A 59 19.87 0.13 2.67
C SER A 59 20.78 1.33 2.76
N LYS A 60 21.93 1.21 2.11
CA LYS A 60 22.78 2.35 1.76
C LYS A 60 22.24 3.07 0.51
N PRO A 61 22.58 4.35 0.27
CA PRO A 61 22.09 5.11 -0.87
C PRO A 61 22.25 4.41 -2.23
N GLU A 62 23.37 3.69 -2.45
CA GLU A 62 23.65 2.98 -3.69
C GLU A 62 22.67 1.84 -4.01
N ASP A 63 22.10 1.19 -3.00
CA ASP A 63 21.15 0.08 -3.15
C ASP A 63 19.69 0.56 -3.07
N ARG A 64 19.45 1.69 -2.41
CA ARG A 64 18.11 2.19 -2.10
C ARG A 64 17.26 2.43 -3.34
N ARG A 65 17.85 2.93 -4.44
CA ARG A 65 17.13 3.09 -5.71
C ARG A 65 16.55 1.76 -6.20
N LYS A 66 17.35 0.69 -6.16
CA LYS A 66 16.91 -0.65 -6.56
C LYS A 66 15.76 -1.12 -5.66
N ASN A 67 15.87 -0.90 -4.35
CA ASN A 67 14.85 -1.33 -3.39
C ASN A 67 13.53 -0.56 -3.56
N ILE A 68 13.60 0.75 -3.88
CA ILE A 68 12.42 1.55 -4.26
C ILE A 68 11.72 0.95 -5.49
N ILE A 69 12.47 0.63 -6.55
CA ILE A 69 11.88 0.03 -7.76
C ILE A 69 11.28 -1.35 -7.47
N GLN A 70 11.95 -2.14 -6.62
CA GLN A 70 11.46 -3.46 -6.21
C GLN A 70 10.16 -3.34 -5.39
N PHE A 71 10.10 -2.43 -4.41
CA PHE A 71 8.88 -2.14 -3.65
C PHE A 71 7.71 -1.80 -4.57
N LEU A 72 7.91 -0.91 -5.54
CA LEU A 72 6.87 -0.52 -6.49
C LEU A 72 6.39 -1.68 -7.36
N SER A 73 7.28 -2.62 -7.72
CA SER A 73 6.91 -3.81 -8.49
C SER A 73 5.95 -4.74 -7.76
N PHE A 74 5.96 -4.73 -6.42
CA PHE A 74 5.03 -5.51 -5.59
C PHE A 74 3.77 -4.71 -5.25
N ALA A 75 3.93 -3.42 -4.91
CA ALA A 75 2.82 -2.57 -4.48
C ALA A 75 1.71 -2.46 -5.54
N ASP A 76 2.04 -2.51 -6.82
CA ASP A 76 1.05 -2.50 -7.93
C ASP A 76 0.29 -3.82 -8.12
N THR A 77 0.75 -4.91 -7.52
CA THR A 77 0.06 -6.21 -7.59
C THR A 77 -1.06 -6.36 -6.56
N ILE A 78 -1.13 -5.43 -5.60
CA ILE A 78 -2.18 -5.39 -4.59
C ILE A 78 -3.35 -4.54 -5.11
N ASP A 79 -4.42 -5.22 -5.51
CA ASP A 79 -5.71 -4.59 -5.78
C ASP A 79 -6.52 -4.54 -4.46
N GLY A 80 -6.48 -3.38 -3.78
CA GLY A 80 -7.39 -3.05 -2.68
C GLY A 80 -7.11 -3.64 -1.29
N ALA A 81 -6.26 -4.66 -1.16
CA ALA A 81 -5.86 -5.23 0.15
C ALA A 81 -4.50 -4.70 0.57
N VAL A 82 -4.44 -3.43 0.98
CA VAL A 82 -3.23 -2.84 1.58
C VAL A 82 -2.65 -3.83 2.58
N ALA A 83 -1.48 -4.41 2.30
CA ALA A 83 -0.78 -5.22 3.30
C ALA A 83 -0.66 -4.35 4.55
N GLU A 84 -1.00 -4.86 5.74
CA GLU A 84 -0.97 -4.05 6.95
C GLU A 84 0.42 -3.42 7.15
N SER A 85 1.46 -4.15 6.74
CA SER A 85 2.86 -3.70 6.71
C SER A 85 3.17 -2.57 5.74
N TYR A 86 2.36 -2.37 4.69
CA TYR A 86 2.48 -1.23 3.76
C TYR A 86 1.83 0.04 4.32
N CYS A 87 0.85 -0.08 5.22
CA CYS A 87 -0.01 1.04 5.60
C CYS A 87 0.83 2.24 6.10
N ASN A 88 0.60 3.41 5.49
CA ASN A 88 1.29 4.68 5.73
C ASN A 88 2.78 4.75 5.33
N PHE A 89 3.37 3.70 4.76
CA PHE A 89 4.79 3.72 4.44
C PHE A 89 5.11 4.68 3.28
N ALA A 90 4.38 4.60 2.16
CA ALA A 90 4.74 5.37 0.97
C ALA A 90 4.64 6.88 1.21
N PHE A 91 3.62 7.32 1.95
CA PHE A 91 3.42 8.69 2.36
C PHE A 91 4.44 9.12 3.44
N GLU A 92 4.50 8.42 4.58
CA GLU A 92 5.36 8.83 5.69
C GLU A 92 6.84 8.77 5.34
N TYR A 93 7.26 7.83 4.50
CA TYR A 93 8.67 7.70 4.12
C TYR A 93 9.16 8.97 3.42
N VAL A 94 8.40 9.50 2.46
CA VAL A 94 8.78 10.72 1.73
C VAL A 94 8.66 11.95 2.61
N GLU A 95 7.63 12.03 3.46
CA GLU A 95 7.48 13.12 4.42
C GLU A 95 8.60 13.15 5.46
N ASN A 96 9.08 12.01 5.94
CA ASN A 96 10.12 11.99 6.97
C ASN A 96 11.54 12.00 6.39
N ASN A 97 11.71 11.50 5.15
CA ASN A 97 13.02 11.25 4.54
C ASN A 97 13.16 11.91 3.15
N THR A 98 12.57 13.09 2.96
CA THR A 98 12.46 13.74 1.64
C THR A 98 13.79 13.82 0.88
N LYS A 99 14.88 14.24 1.54
CA LYS A 99 16.19 14.33 0.90
C LYS A 99 16.73 12.95 0.51
N ASP A 100 16.69 12.00 1.43
CA ASP A 100 17.18 10.64 1.21
C ASP A 100 16.45 9.97 0.04
N PHE A 101 15.13 10.09 -0.01
CA PHE A 101 14.30 9.59 -1.10
C PHE A 101 14.67 10.21 -2.45
N LEU A 102 14.80 11.53 -2.53
CA LEU A 102 15.09 12.23 -3.78
C LEU A 102 16.54 12.03 -4.24
N SER A 103 17.48 11.87 -3.31
CA SER A 103 18.92 11.79 -3.60
C SER A 103 19.32 10.54 -4.40
N VAL A 104 18.50 9.48 -4.31
CA VAL A 104 18.77 8.18 -4.95
C VAL A 104 18.01 8.01 -6.27
N LEU A 105 17.19 8.99 -6.65
CA LEU A 105 16.38 8.97 -7.87
C LEU A 105 16.99 9.87 -8.95
N THR A 106 16.63 9.60 -10.20
CA THR A 106 17.01 10.41 -11.35
C THR A 106 15.77 10.90 -12.10
N PRO A 107 15.87 11.97 -12.92
CA PRO A 107 14.74 12.42 -13.75
C PRO A 107 14.19 11.34 -14.70
N ASN A 108 15.01 10.35 -15.06
CA ASN A 108 14.56 9.21 -15.87
C ASN A 108 13.65 8.24 -15.10
N ASP A 109 13.62 8.33 -13.77
CA ASP A 109 12.76 7.52 -12.89
C ASP A 109 11.35 8.12 -12.73
N SER A 110 10.92 8.97 -13.67
CA SER A 110 9.61 9.63 -13.64
C SER A 110 8.41 8.69 -13.46
N ILE A 111 8.47 7.49 -14.06
CA ILE A 111 7.42 6.46 -13.89
C ILE A 111 7.37 5.98 -12.44
N ALA A 112 8.53 5.70 -11.84
CA ALA A 112 8.61 5.25 -10.46
C ALA A 112 8.11 6.34 -9.49
N ILE A 113 8.45 7.61 -9.76
CA ILE A 113 7.95 8.76 -8.98
C ILE A 113 6.43 8.86 -9.07
N ALA A 114 5.84 8.71 -10.26
CA ALA A 114 4.39 8.76 -10.43
C ALA A 114 3.68 7.59 -9.73
N GLN A 115 4.25 6.39 -9.79
CA GLN A 115 3.73 5.22 -9.07
C GLN A 115 3.80 5.41 -7.56
N TRP A 116 4.93 5.88 -7.04
CA TRP A 116 5.07 6.19 -5.62
C TRP A 116 4.08 7.26 -5.17
N ALA A 117 3.93 8.33 -5.95
CA ALA A 117 2.97 9.39 -5.67
C ALA A 117 1.51 8.89 -5.65
N LYS A 118 1.15 7.95 -6.53
CA LYS A 118 -0.16 7.27 -6.48
C LYS A 118 -0.32 6.51 -5.16
N LYS A 119 0.71 5.75 -4.76
CA LYS A 119 0.71 4.96 -3.52
C LYS A 119 0.58 5.84 -2.27
N SER A 120 1.29 6.96 -2.21
CA SER A 120 1.12 7.97 -1.16
C SER A 120 -0.27 8.61 -1.17
N SER A 121 -0.87 8.85 -2.35
CA SER A 121 -2.25 9.37 -2.47
C SER A 121 -3.28 8.39 -1.92
N ASP A 122 -3.14 7.10 -2.24
CA ASP A 122 -4.03 6.05 -1.75
C ASP A 122 -3.99 6.02 -0.20
N GLU A 123 -2.83 6.19 0.42
CA GLU A 123 -2.67 6.29 1.88
C GLU A 123 -3.27 7.58 2.46
N ILE A 124 -3.06 8.73 1.81
CA ILE A 124 -3.67 10.01 2.21
C ILE A 124 -5.20 9.90 2.23
N ALA A 125 -5.80 9.25 1.22
CA ALA A 125 -7.24 9.05 1.14
C ALA A 125 -7.78 8.11 2.25
N ILE A 126 -6.93 7.25 2.82
CA ILE A 126 -7.28 6.43 4.00
C ILE A 126 -7.18 7.26 5.27
N LEU A 127 -6.17 8.13 5.37
CA LEU A 127 -5.94 8.99 6.54
C LEU A 127 -6.96 10.12 6.68
N ALA A 128 -7.48 10.62 5.57
CA ALA A 128 -8.46 11.70 5.52
C ALA A 128 -9.85 11.14 5.13
N GLU A 129 -10.81 11.24 6.04
CA GLU A 129 -12.16 10.67 5.86
C GLU A 129 -13.05 11.54 4.96
N THR A 130 -12.64 12.78 4.67
CA THR A 130 -13.40 13.75 3.88
C THR A 130 -12.55 14.46 2.82
N PRO A 131 -13.15 14.92 1.69
CA PRO A 131 -12.45 15.73 0.69
C PRO A 131 -11.83 17.01 1.26
N GLU A 132 -12.46 17.64 2.24
CA GLU A 132 -11.95 18.83 2.92
C GLU A 132 -10.67 18.53 3.74
N GLU A 133 -10.62 17.37 4.39
CA GLU A 133 -9.41 16.90 5.09
C GLU A 133 -8.30 16.57 4.11
N ILE A 134 -8.60 15.90 2.99
CA ILE A 134 -7.64 15.64 1.92
C ILE A 134 -7.04 16.95 1.39
N SER A 135 -7.88 17.97 1.14
CA SER A 135 -7.42 19.28 0.69
C SER A 135 -6.56 20.01 1.73
N SER A 136 -6.92 19.88 3.01
CA SER A 136 -6.16 20.46 4.12
C SER A 136 -4.79 19.79 4.25
N LEU A 137 -4.75 18.46 4.18
CA LEU A 137 -3.52 17.68 4.24
C LEU A 137 -2.61 17.97 3.04
N TRP A 138 -3.16 18.06 1.82
CA TRP A 138 -2.40 18.49 0.64
C TRP A 138 -1.73 19.85 0.84
N THR A 139 -2.45 20.81 1.44
CA THR A 139 -1.92 22.15 1.70
C THR A 139 -0.72 22.08 2.67
N GLU A 140 -0.82 21.24 3.69
CA GLU A 140 0.26 21.01 4.67
C GLU A 140 1.47 20.33 4.03
N ILE A 141 1.25 19.25 3.28
CA ILE A 141 2.28 18.50 2.52
C ILE A 141 3.07 19.45 1.62
N ASN A 142 2.37 20.20 0.76
CA ASN A 142 3.02 21.10 -0.19
C ASN A 142 3.84 22.19 0.54
N LYS A 143 3.31 22.74 1.64
CA LYS A 143 4.03 23.70 2.47
C LYS A 143 5.30 23.08 3.08
N ASN A 144 5.21 21.86 3.59
CA ASN A 144 6.33 21.14 4.20
C ASN A 144 7.45 20.87 3.20
N HIS A 145 7.10 20.33 2.03
CA HIS A 145 8.06 20.09 0.95
C HIS A 145 8.75 21.38 0.47
N ILE A 146 7.99 22.47 0.28
CA ILE A 146 8.58 23.78 -0.07
C ILE A 146 9.62 24.23 0.97
N ALA A 147 9.35 24.05 2.26
CA ALA A 147 10.30 24.39 3.31
C ALA A 147 11.57 23.53 3.25
N LYS A 148 11.44 22.23 2.95
CA LYS A 148 12.57 21.29 2.87
C LYS A 148 13.48 21.49 1.67
N ARG A 149 13.00 22.13 0.59
CA ARG A 149 13.79 22.42 -0.63
C ARG A 149 15.09 23.17 -0.38
N GLN A 150 15.20 23.91 0.73
CA GLN A 150 16.41 24.65 1.08
C GLN A 150 17.66 23.75 1.21
N ASN A 151 17.46 22.46 1.49
CA ASN A 151 18.54 21.48 1.70
C ASN A 151 18.75 20.51 0.53
N LEU A 152 18.08 20.77 -0.60
CA LEU A 152 18.10 19.95 -1.80
C LEU A 152 18.99 20.56 -2.87
N SER A 153 19.66 19.70 -3.63
CA SER A 153 20.35 20.04 -4.88
C SER A 153 19.34 20.40 -5.98
N PRO A 154 19.79 21.05 -7.08
CA PRO A 154 18.89 21.40 -8.18
C PRO A 154 18.14 20.19 -8.76
N ASN A 155 18.80 19.04 -8.90
CA ASN A 155 18.15 17.83 -9.41
C ASN A 155 17.09 17.30 -8.44
N GLU A 156 17.38 17.27 -7.15
CA GLU A 156 16.42 16.86 -6.12
C GLU A 156 15.22 17.81 -6.07
N ILE A 157 15.40 19.12 -6.29
CA ILE A 157 14.30 20.09 -6.37
C ILE A 157 13.38 19.78 -7.58
N GLU A 158 13.95 19.42 -8.73
CA GLU A 158 13.14 19.06 -9.90
C GLU A 158 12.37 17.74 -9.67
N LEU A 159 13.00 16.76 -9.01
CA LEU A 159 12.34 15.53 -8.62
C LEU A 159 11.24 15.77 -7.58
N ASP A 160 11.46 16.66 -6.62
CA ASP A 160 10.45 17.07 -5.62
C ASP A 160 9.23 17.73 -6.28
N LYS A 161 9.47 18.63 -7.23
CA LYS A 161 8.38 19.26 -8.01
C LYS A 161 7.61 18.23 -8.81
N LEU A 162 8.30 17.28 -9.43
CA LEU A 162 7.66 16.18 -10.17
C LEU A 162 6.82 15.32 -9.23
N TYR A 163 7.37 14.90 -8.09
CA TYR A 163 6.65 14.13 -7.08
C TYR A 163 5.39 14.85 -6.61
N LEU A 164 5.48 16.12 -6.19
CA LEU A 164 4.32 16.88 -5.73
C LEU A 164 3.27 17.07 -6.82
N LYS A 165 3.69 17.27 -8.08
CA LYS A 165 2.78 17.36 -9.22
C LYS A 165 2.01 16.05 -9.41
N GLU A 166 2.70 14.92 -9.44
CA GLU A 166 2.07 13.61 -9.62
C GLU A 166 1.19 13.24 -8.41
N LEU A 167 1.61 13.60 -7.19
CA LEU A 167 0.84 13.40 -5.96
C LEU A 167 -0.46 14.18 -6.01
N LYS A 168 -0.42 15.47 -6.40
CA LYS A 168 -1.63 16.28 -6.55
C LYS A 168 -2.58 15.69 -7.58
N LEU A 169 -2.06 15.26 -8.73
CA LEU A 169 -2.85 14.61 -9.77
C LEU A 169 -3.49 13.29 -9.31
N ALA A 170 -2.84 12.55 -8.42
CA ALA A 170 -3.39 11.35 -7.81
C ALA A 170 -4.46 11.69 -6.76
N ILE A 171 -4.19 12.67 -5.89
CA ILE A 171 -5.12 13.16 -4.86
C ILE A 171 -6.44 13.63 -5.48
N ASP A 172 -6.39 14.36 -6.60
CA ASP A 172 -7.57 14.89 -7.29
C ASP A 172 -8.50 13.81 -7.90
N LYS A 173 -8.15 12.52 -7.79
CA LYS A 173 -8.99 11.40 -8.25
C LYS A 173 -9.84 10.76 -7.14
N HIS A 174 -9.58 11.10 -5.88
CA HIS A 174 -10.37 10.66 -4.73
C HIS A 174 -11.52 11.64 -4.47
#